data_AF-A0A9W7IHY8-F1
#
_entry.id   AF-A0A9W7IHY8-F1
#
_cell.length_a   1.000
_cell.length_b   1.000
_cell.length_c   1.000
_cell.angle_alpha   90.00
_cell.angle_beta   90.00
_cell.angle_gamma   90.00
#
_symmetry.space_group_name_H-M   'P 1'
#
loop_
_entity.id
_entity.type
_entity.pdbx_description
1 polymer ?
#
loop_
_entity_poly.entity_id
_entity_poly.type
_entity_poly.pdbx_seq_one_letter_code
_entity_poly.pdbx_strand_id
1 'polypeptide(L)'
;MAVKFSHMLFGAFVLLFVLQPCVIKSLKLDSLQNLEQVQKGGVASGINQVKQYLKTYGYYPHGVKLTLGDRFDHSLESALNTPSGFTVNGVDTVFARALKSWADGSPFKFTKNSNSDIEVAFYSNNHGDYPFYDPVNKVEAYAHSFYPEIGRVHFNTLYTWSTNPTSRQVDLESIDVHKLGHTLGLEHSGLKSAIMYPYIDLGAIKRNLTQVDKDGLKAMYMY
;
A
#
# COMPACT_ATOMS: atom_id res chain seq x y z
N MET A 1 19.06 -13.77 -7.71
CA MET A 1 19.25 -12.88 -8.87
C MET A 1 18.58 -11.56 -8.54
N ALA A 2 19.35 -10.48 -8.48
CA ALA A 2 18.88 -9.18 -8.03
C ALA A 2 17.98 -8.53 -9.09
N VAL A 3 16.74 -8.22 -8.73
CA VAL A 3 15.84 -7.46 -9.60
C VAL A 3 16.37 -6.03 -9.66
N LYS A 4 16.83 -5.61 -10.84
CA LYS A 4 17.17 -4.21 -11.11
C LYS A 4 15.90 -3.38 -10.96
N PHE A 5 15.97 -2.33 -10.14
CA PHE A 5 14.89 -1.36 -9.85
C PHE A 5 14.53 -0.48 -11.07
N SER A 6 14.63 -1.02 -12.28
CA SER A 6 14.67 -0.25 -13.52
C SER A 6 13.32 0.32 -13.96
N HIS A 7 12.19 -0.10 -13.37
CA HIS A 7 10.87 0.26 -13.91
C HIS A 7 9.87 0.83 -12.89
N MET A 8 10.26 1.03 -11.62
CA MET A 8 9.35 1.63 -10.61
C MET A 8 9.23 3.16 -10.66
N LEU A 9 10.03 3.86 -11.48
CA LEU A 9 10.11 5.32 -11.43
C LEU A 9 9.36 6.09 -12.52
N PHE A 10 8.56 5.44 -13.37
CA PHE A 10 7.70 6.23 -14.27
C PHE A 10 6.60 7.00 -13.49
N GLY A 11 6.23 6.53 -12.29
CA GLY A 11 5.32 7.24 -11.39
C GLY A 11 5.94 8.42 -10.62
N ALA A 12 7.24 8.34 -10.29
CA ALA A 12 7.93 9.39 -9.54
C ALA A 12 8.30 10.61 -10.41
N PHE A 13 8.45 10.42 -11.73
CA PHE A 13 8.75 11.51 -12.66
C PHE A 13 7.59 12.52 -12.80
N VAL A 14 6.34 12.08 -12.61
CA VAL A 14 5.16 12.94 -12.81
C VAL A 14 4.85 13.80 -11.58
N LEU A 15 5.33 13.43 -10.38
CA LEU A 15 5.14 14.26 -9.19
C LEU A 15 6.08 15.48 -9.14
N LEU A 16 7.17 15.48 -9.92
CA LEU A 16 8.23 16.48 -9.82
C LEU A 16 7.94 17.81 -10.56
N PHE A 17 6.94 17.87 -11.44
CA PHE A 17 6.74 19.05 -12.31
C PHE A 17 5.38 19.75 -12.25
N VAL A 18 4.40 19.26 -11.49
CA VAL A 18 3.02 19.76 -11.66
C VAL A 18 2.59 20.83 -10.63
N LEU A 19 3.34 21.10 -9.55
CA LEU A 19 2.88 22.08 -8.56
C LEU A 19 3.97 23.08 -8.09
N GLN A 20 3.82 24.31 -8.60
CA GLN A 20 4.27 25.62 -8.09
C GLN A 20 5.70 26.12 -8.42
N PRO A 21 5.83 27.23 -9.19
CA PRO A 21 7.12 27.83 -9.56
C PRO A 21 7.63 28.83 -8.51
N CYS A 22 7.42 28.61 -7.21
CA CYS A 22 7.88 29.58 -6.21
C CYS A 22 8.47 28.90 -4.97
N VAL A 23 9.79 29.09 -4.82
CA VAL A 23 10.65 28.79 -3.67
C VAL A 23 10.85 27.29 -3.36
N ILE A 24 11.76 26.64 -4.07
CA ILE A 24 12.28 25.31 -3.73
C ILE A 24 13.80 25.41 -3.56
N LYS A 25 14.33 24.94 -2.41
CA LYS A 25 15.70 24.42 -2.37
C LYS A 25 15.73 23.21 -3.28
N SER A 26 16.15 23.39 -4.54
CA SER A 26 16.01 22.38 -5.59
C SER A 26 16.52 21.02 -5.13
N LEU A 27 15.69 19.98 -5.29
CA LEU A 27 16.18 18.62 -5.22
C LEU A 27 17.21 18.47 -6.34
N LYS A 28 18.46 18.16 -6.00
CA LYS A 28 19.52 18.01 -7.00
C LYS A 28 19.23 16.78 -7.86
N LEU A 29 19.40 16.91 -9.19
CA LEU A 29 19.21 15.81 -10.13
C LEU A 29 20.10 14.61 -9.78
N ASP A 30 21.33 14.85 -9.37
CA ASP A 30 22.27 13.80 -8.95
C ASP A 30 21.75 12.99 -7.76
N SER A 31 20.99 13.60 -6.85
CA SER A 31 20.37 12.91 -5.71
C SER A 31 19.28 11.92 -6.15
N LEU A 32 18.56 12.23 -7.24
CA LEU A 32 17.59 11.32 -7.84
C LEU A 32 18.29 10.19 -8.60
N GLN A 33 19.33 10.49 -9.37
CA GLN A 33 20.12 9.48 -10.10
C GLN A 33 20.76 8.46 -9.15
N ASN A 34 21.28 8.92 -8.01
CA ASN A 34 21.87 8.04 -7.00
C ASN A 34 20.82 7.14 -6.33
N LEU A 35 19.57 7.60 -6.23
CA LEU A 35 18.47 6.79 -5.69
C LEU A 35 18.12 5.61 -6.61
N GLU A 36 18.25 5.77 -7.93
CA GLU A 36 17.99 4.68 -8.89
C GLU A 36 18.96 3.49 -8.72
N GLN A 37 20.14 3.76 -8.17
CA GLN A 37 21.23 2.78 -8.05
C GLN A 37 21.27 2.05 -6.70
N VAL A 38 20.41 2.44 -5.74
CA VAL A 38 20.47 1.95 -4.36
C VAL A 38 19.17 1.24 -3.96
N GLN A 39 19.32 0.11 -3.28
CA GLN A 39 18.19 -0.68 -2.76
C GLN A 39 17.98 -0.42 -1.26
N LYS A 40 16.84 -0.83 -0.72
CA LYS A 40 16.55 -0.82 0.72
C LYS A 40 17.73 -1.40 1.50
N GLY A 41 18.20 -0.66 2.50
CA GLY A 41 19.36 -1.00 3.32
C GLY A 41 20.70 -0.45 2.82
N GLY A 42 20.79 -0.03 1.56
CA GLY A 42 21.97 0.62 0.99
C GLY A 42 22.14 2.07 1.45
N VAL A 43 23.28 2.67 1.10
CA VAL A 43 23.62 4.07 1.40
C VAL A 43 24.06 4.75 0.11
N ALA A 44 23.50 5.92 -0.22
CA ALA A 44 23.92 6.71 -1.36
C ALA A 44 23.77 8.21 -1.10
N SER A 45 24.75 8.98 -1.57
CA SER A 45 24.79 10.44 -1.38
C SER A 45 23.54 11.11 -1.96
N GLY A 46 22.92 11.98 -1.17
CA GLY A 46 21.75 12.76 -1.60
C GLY A 46 20.40 12.14 -1.21
N ILE A 47 20.38 10.91 -0.70
CA ILE A 47 19.16 10.28 -0.18
C ILE A 47 18.53 11.11 0.95
N ASN A 48 19.33 11.70 1.83
CA ASN A 48 18.83 12.60 2.87
C ASN A 48 18.06 13.79 2.27
N GLN A 49 18.54 14.36 1.16
CA GLN A 49 17.86 15.45 0.48
C GLN A 49 16.51 15.01 -0.10
N VAL A 50 16.44 13.81 -0.69
CA VAL A 50 15.18 13.22 -1.18
C VAL A 50 14.20 13.04 -0.01
N LYS A 51 14.64 12.47 1.11
CA LYS A 51 13.79 12.29 2.29
C LYS A 51 13.27 13.61 2.85
N GLN A 52 14.13 14.63 2.92
CA GLN A 52 13.73 15.98 3.34
C GLN A 52 12.70 16.59 2.39
N TYR A 53 12.90 16.44 1.08
CA TYR A 53 11.93 16.88 0.07
C TYR A 53 10.58 16.19 0.29
N LEU A 54 10.54 14.85 0.35
CA LEU A 54 9.31 14.08 0.57
C LEU A 54 8.63 14.46 1.90
N LYS A 55 9.42 14.70 2.96
CA LYS A 55 8.91 15.16 4.26
C LYS A 55 8.25 16.53 4.19
N THR A 56 8.84 17.48 3.47
CA THR A 56 8.29 18.83 3.29
C THR A 56 6.90 18.78 2.63
N TYR A 57 6.68 17.85 1.72
CA TYR A 57 5.40 17.71 1.00
C TYR A 57 4.46 16.66 1.61
N GLY A 58 4.77 16.12 2.80
CA GLY A 58 3.90 15.18 3.52
C GLY A 58 3.92 13.73 3.00
N TYR A 59 4.83 13.40 2.08
CA TYR A 59 5.03 12.05 1.56
C TYR A 59 6.00 11.22 2.40
N TYR A 60 6.55 11.77 3.48
CA TYR A 60 7.42 11.03 4.41
C TYR A 60 6.86 11.10 5.83
N PRO A 61 6.91 10.01 6.63
CA PRO A 61 6.33 9.97 7.98
C PRO A 61 6.81 11.11 8.89
N HIS A 62 5.88 11.68 9.65
CA HIS A 62 6.20 12.64 10.70
C HIS A 62 6.72 11.91 11.95
N GLY A 63 7.79 12.42 12.57
CA GLY A 63 8.41 11.83 13.77
C GLY A 63 9.73 11.08 13.56
N VAL A 64 10.15 10.82 12.32
CA VAL A 64 11.51 10.30 12.06
C VAL A 64 12.54 11.40 12.37
N LYS A 65 13.53 11.07 13.21
CA LYS A 65 14.53 12.00 13.80
C LYS A 65 15.22 12.88 12.74
N LEU A 66 15.63 14.07 13.18
CA LEU A 66 16.26 15.15 12.40
C LEU A 66 17.58 14.77 11.70
N THR A 67 18.22 13.67 12.08
CA THR A 67 19.39 13.11 11.38
C THR A 67 18.93 12.03 10.40
N LEU A 68 18.19 12.43 9.37
CA LEU A 68 17.96 11.55 8.22
C LEU A 68 19.32 11.33 7.55
N GLY A 69 19.86 10.12 7.64
CA GLY A 69 21.07 9.75 6.94
C GLY A 69 20.80 9.40 5.47
N ASP A 70 21.87 9.28 4.70
CA ASP A 70 21.85 8.85 3.30
C ASP A 70 21.57 7.35 3.11
N ARG A 71 21.02 6.67 4.12
CA ARG A 71 20.61 5.27 4.04
C ARG A 71 19.23 5.17 3.39
N PHE A 72 19.03 4.28 2.43
CA PHE A 72 17.69 3.91 1.97
C PHE A 72 17.01 3.08 3.07
N ASP A 73 16.11 3.70 3.83
CA ASP A 73 15.38 3.05 4.92
C ASP A 73 13.96 2.66 4.50
N HIS A 74 13.26 1.95 5.39
CA HIS A 74 11.88 1.53 5.18
C HIS A 74 10.93 2.71 4.98
N SER A 75 11.19 3.85 5.63
CA SER A 75 10.36 5.05 5.51
C SER A 75 10.47 5.67 4.12
N LEU A 76 11.67 5.67 3.52
CA LEU A 76 11.85 6.10 2.14
C LEU A 76 11.18 5.13 1.15
N GLU A 77 11.30 3.82 1.36
CA GLU A 77 10.62 2.83 0.52
C GLU A 77 9.09 3.06 0.51
N SER A 78 8.51 3.19 1.70
CA SER A 78 7.08 3.46 1.87
C SER A 78 6.67 4.78 1.21
N ALA A 79 7.48 5.84 1.36
CA ALA A 79 7.22 7.13 0.73
C ALA A 79 7.21 7.06 -0.80
N LEU A 80 8.18 6.35 -1.39
CA LEU A 80 8.29 6.20 -2.84
C LEU A 80 7.18 5.31 -3.43
N ASN A 81 6.68 4.36 -2.64
CA ASN A 81 5.63 3.44 -3.07
C ASN A 81 4.22 3.89 -2.66
N THR A 82 4.06 5.04 -2.02
CA THR A 82 2.74 5.56 -1.65
C THR A 82 1.92 5.84 -2.93
N PRO A 83 0.67 5.35 -3.04
CA PRO A 83 -0.15 5.56 -4.22
C PRO A 83 -0.44 7.05 -4.43
N SER A 84 -0.56 7.45 -5.69
CA SER A 84 -0.88 8.83 -6.05
C SER A 84 -2.18 9.29 -5.39
N GLY A 85 -2.21 10.54 -4.92
CA GLY A 85 -3.35 11.10 -4.20
C GLY A 85 -3.39 10.79 -2.70
N PHE A 86 -2.43 10.02 -2.17
CA PHE A 86 -2.28 9.78 -0.74
C PHE A 86 -0.98 10.32 -0.19
N THR A 87 -1.03 10.73 1.08
CA THR A 87 0.16 10.86 1.94
C THR A 87 0.38 9.54 2.68
N VAL A 88 1.59 9.31 3.21
CA VAL A 88 1.87 8.12 4.03
C VAL A 88 0.91 8.03 5.23
N ASN A 89 0.63 9.16 5.88
CA ASN A 89 -0.33 9.22 6.98
C ASN A 89 -1.76 8.92 6.52
N GLY A 90 -2.12 9.34 5.30
CA GLY A 90 -3.41 9.03 4.69
C GLY A 90 -3.60 7.52 4.50
N VAL A 91 -2.57 6.84 3.96
CA VAL A 91 -2.54 5.38 3.84
C VAL A 91 -2.64 4.70 5.21
N ASP A 92 -1.83 5.13 6.18
CA ASP A 92 -1.87 4.61 7.56
C ASP A 92 -3.27 4.73 8.17
N THR A 93 -3.97 5.83 7.91
CA THR A 93 -5.33 6.05 8.42
C THR A 93 -6.33 5.10 7.76
N VAL A 94 -6.19 4.81 6.47
CA VAL A 94 -7.04 3.84 5.76
C VAL A 94 -6.88 2.45 6.36
N PHE A 95 -5.64 1.98 6.50
CA PHE A 95 -5.35 0.64 7.03
C PHE A 95 -5.76 0.51 8.50
N ALA A 96 -5.59 1.57 9.30
CA ALA A 96 -6.10 1.59 10.67
C ALA A 96 -7.64 1.42 10.74
N ARG A 97 -8.39 2.04 9.82
CA ARG A 97 -9.86 1.87 9.77
C ARG A 97 -10.25 0.45 9.35
N ALA A 98 -9.57 -0.13 8.37
CA ALA A 98 -9.88 -1.48 7.92
C ALA A 98 -9.57 -2.54 8.99
N LEU A 99 -8.41 -2.44 9.66
CA LEU A 99 -8.09 -3.27 10.83
C LEU A 99 -9.14 -3.09 11.94
N LYS A 100 -9.60 -1.85 12.17
CA LYS A 100 -10.67 -1.59 13.14
C LYS A 100 -11.97 -2.32 12.77
N SER A 101 -12.37 -2.36 11.51
CA SER A 101 -13.55 -3.12 11.08
C SER A 101 -13.49 -4.59 11.49
N TRP A 102 -12.33 -5.23 11.30
CA TRP A 102 -12.10 -6.61 11.74
C TRP A 102 -12.01 -6.75 13.26
N ALA A 103 -11.38 -5.80 13.96
CA ALA A 103 -11.33 -5.78 15.42
C ALA A 103 -12.73 -5.61 16.05
N ASP A 104 -13.61 -4.82 15.44
CA ASP A 104 -14.98 -4.64 15.92
C ASP A 104 -15.86 -5.87 15.62
N GLY A 105 -15.50 -6.64 14.59
CA GLY A 105 -16.25 -7.83 14.13
C GLY A 105 -15.76 -9.17 14.71
N SER A 106 -14.70 -9.17 15.51
CA SER A 106 -14.02 -10.37 16.00
C SER A 106 -13.35 -10.11 17.37
N PRO A 107 -12.81 -11.12 18.08
CA PRO A 107 -12.04 -10.91 19.29
C PRO A 107 -10.60 -10.45 19.02
N PHE A 108 -10.21 -10.28 17.76
CA PHE A 108 -8.84 -9.93 17.38
C PHE A 108 -8.48 -8.50 17.78
N LYS A 109 -7.19 -8.33 18.06
CA LYS A 109 -6.58 -7.04 18.37
C LYS A 109 -5.42 -6.83 17.42
N PHE A 110 -5.39 -5.68 16.76
CA PHE A 110 -4.32 -5.32 15.85
C PHE A 110 -3.46 -4.23 16.47
N THR A 111 -2.15 -4.31 16.24
CA THR A 111 -1.19 -3.31 16.72
C THR A 111 -0.10 -3.13 15.68
N LYS A 112 0.25 -1.88 15.38
CA LYS A 112 1.33 -1.57 14.44
C LYS A 112 2.68 -1.89 15.09
N ASN A 113 3.48 -2.74 14.44
CA ASN A 113 4.80 -3.14 14.92
C ASN A 113 5.79 -3.24 13.74
N SER A 114 7.08 -3.16 14.04
CA SER A 114 8.17 -3.34 13.07
C SER A 114 8.45 -4.80 12.69
N ASN A 115 8.06 -5.74 13.57
CA ASN A 115 7.99 -7.16 13.28
C ASN A 115 6.51 -7.54 13.33
N SER A 116 5.88 -7.68 12.18
CA SER A 116 4.41 -7.76 12.04
C SER A 116 3.98 -9.04 11.37
N ASP A 117 2.89 -9.63 11.86
CA ASP A 117 2.25 -10.80 11.24
C ASP A 117 1.53 -10.45 9.93
N ILE A 118 1.15 -9.17 9.78
CA ILE A 118 0.54 -8.64 8.56
C ILE A 118 1.39 -7.51 8.01
N GLU A 119 1.82 -7.64 6.77
CA GLU A 119 2.61 -6.65 6.06
C GLU A 119 1.85 -6.15 4.83
N VAL A 120 1.84 -4.83 4.64
CA VAL A 120 1.13 -4.19 3.52
C VAL A 120 2.10 -3.39 2.68
N ALA A 121 2.05 -3.58 1.37
CA ALA A 121 2.91 -2.89 0.42
C ALA A 121 2.18 -2.54 -0.89
N PHE A 122 2.73 -1.58 -1.60
CA PHE A 122 2.28 -1.15 -2.92
C PHE A 122 3.37 -1.46 -3.93
N TYR A 123 2.99 -2.11 -5.03
CA TYR A 123 3.92 -2.52 -6.08
C TYR A 123 3.37 -2.23 -7.47
N SER A 124 4.30 -1.98 -8.40
CA SER A 124 4.02 -2.01 -9.84
C SER A 124 4.62 -3.26 -10.45
N ASN A 125 3.94 -3.83 -11.45
CA ASN A 125 4.46 -4.91 -12.29
C ASN A 125 4.97 -6.11 -11.45
N ASN A 126 6.00 -6.80 -11.95
CA ASN A 126 6.63 -7.93 -11.25
C ASN A 126 7.34 -7.44 -9.98
N HIS A 127 6.96 -8.00 -8.84
CA HIS A 127 7.47 -7.65 -7.51
C HIS A 127 7.96 -8.88 -6.71
N GLY A 128 8.29 -9.97 -7.41
CA GLY A 128 8.96 -11.13 -6.83
C GLY A 128 8.03 -12.22 -6.29
N ASP A 129 6.73 -12.10 -6.54
CA ASP A 129 5.70 -13.09 -6.21
C ASP A 129 4.64 -13.19 -7.33
N TYR A 130 3.37 -13.47 -6.98
CA TYR A 130 2.29 -13.63 -7.95
C TYR A 130 2.05 -12.35 -8.76
N PRO A 131 1.93 -12.43 -10.10
CA PRO A 131 1.64 -11.25 -10.90
C PRO A 131 0.21 -10.76 -10.64
N PHE A 132 0.00 -9.45 -10.70
CA PHE A 132 -1.34 -8.86 -10.68
C PHE A 132 -2.14 -9.17 -11.94
N TYR A 133 -1.46 -9.32 -13.09
CA TYR A 133 -2.08 -9.67 -14.37
C TYR A 133 -2.18 -11.18 -14.52
N ASP A 134 -3.39 -11.68 -14.73
CA ASP A 134 -3.66 -13.04 -15.17
C ASP A 134 -3.74 -13.08 -16.72
N PRO A 135 -2.74 -13.65 -17.41
CA PRO A 135 -2.73 -13.71 -18.87
C PRO A 135 -3.77 -14.67 -19.46
N VAL A 136 -4.25 -15.65 -18.69
CA VAL A 136 -5.24 -16.63 -19.15
C VAL A 136 -6.62 -16.00 -19.16
N ASN A 137 -7.00 -15.37 -18.06
CA ASN A 137 -8.32 -14.75 -17.91
C ASN A 137 -8.36 -13.29 -18.40
N LYS A 138 -7.20 -12.69 -18.69
CA LYS A 138 -7.03 -11.29 -19.10
C LYS A 138 -7.61 -10.31 -18.09
N VAL A 139 -7.41 -10.61 -16.80
CA VAL A 139 -7.88 -9.80 -15.68
C VAL A 139 -6.68 -9.27 -14.92
N GLU A 140 -6.73 -8.00 -14.54
CA GLU A 140 -5.75 -7.36 -13.68
C GLU A 140 -6.37 -7.22 -12.28
N ALA A 141 -5.67 -7.70 -11.26
CA ALA A 141 -6.11 -7.61 -9.88
C ALA A 141 -5.79 -6.23 -9.28
N TYR A 142 -6.74 -5.68 -8.52
CA TYR A 142 -6.49 -4.47 -7.72
C TYR A 142 -5.44 -4.72 -6.61
N ALA A 143 -5.48 -5.91 -6.03
CA ALA A 143 -4.56 -6.35 -4.98
C ALA A 143 -4.61 -7.88 -4.85
N HIS A 144 -3.57 -8.45 -4.24
CA HIS A 144 -3.58 -9.83 -3.75
C HIS A 144 -3.11 -9.90 -2.30
N SER A 145 -3.36 -11.04 -1.67
CA SER A 145 -3.07 -11.29 -0.27
C SER A 145 -2.63 -12.73 -0.08
N PHE A 146 -1.80 -12.96 0.93
CA PHE A 146 -1.34 -14.26 1.34
C PHE A 146 -2.03 -14.65 2.64
N TYR A 147 -2.53 -15.89 2.70
CA TYR A 147 -3.12 -16.45 3.89
C TYR A 147 -2.11 -16.52 5.06
N PRO A 148 -2.59 -16.69 6.31
CA PRO A 148 -1.73 -17.10 7.42
C PRO A 148 -0.86 -18.30 7.07
N GLU A 149 0.39 -18.37 7.52
CA GLU A 149 1.10 -17.43 8.42
C GLU A 149 1.91 -16.35 7.66
N ILE A 150 1.70 -16.20 6.34
CA ILE A 150 2.49 -15.25 5.53
C ILE A 150 1.99 -13.81 5.70
N GLY A 151 0.66 -13.61 5.72
CA GLY A 151 0.04 -12.33 6.10
C GLY A 151 0.40 -11.10 5.25
N ARG A 152 0.84 -11.28 4.01
CA ARG A 152 1.19 -10.15 3.13
C ARG A 152 -0.01 -9.66 2.31
N VAL A 153 -0.12 -8.35 2.10
CA VAL A 153 -1.08 -7.73 1.17
C VAL A 153 -0.35 -6.80 0.23
N HIS A 154 -0.49 -7.03 -1.07
CA HIS A 154 0.13 -6.21 -2.10
C HIS A 154 -0.93 -5.51 -2.94
N PHE A 155 -0.83 -4.20 -3.03
CA PHE A 155 -1.73 -3.34 -3.80
C PHE A 155 -1.08 -2.94 -5.13
N ASN A 156 -1.85 -3.01 -6.21
CA ASN A 156 -1.38 -2.69 -7.55
C ASN A 156 -1.38 -1.18 -7.79
N THR A 157 -0.20 -0.60 -8.01
CA THR A 157 -0.05 0.84 -8.25
C THR A 157 -0.49 1.29 -9.66
N LEU A 158 -0.89 0.37 -10.54
CA LEU A 158 -1.48 0.72 -11.84
C LEU A 158 -2.89 1.32 -11.70
N TYR A 159 -3.54 1.13 -10.56
CA TYR A 159 -4.87 1.70 -10.29
C TYR A 159 -4.78 3.06 -9.60
N THR A 160 -5.76 3.92 -9.91
CA THR A 160 -5.94 5.18 -9.18
C THR A 160 -6.78 4.91 -7.93
N TRP A 161 -6.13 5.00 -6.78
CA TRP A 161 -6.75 4.77 -5.48
C TRP A 161 -7.46 6.03 -4.96
N SER A 162 -8.51 5.85 -4.17
CA SER A 162 -9.20 6.93 -3.44
C SER A 162 -9.90 6.38 -2.21
N THR A 163 -10.30 7.24 -1.27
CA THR A 163 -11.28 6.93 -0.21
C THR A 163 -12.63 7.61 -0.45
N ASN A 164 -12.75 8.32 -1.58
CA ASN A 164 -14.00 8.86 -2.11
C ASN A 164 -13.92 8.74 -3.64
N PRO A 165 -14.02 7.51 -4.17
CA PRO A 165 -13.69 7.24 -5.56
C PRO A 165 -14.72 7.85 -6.52
N THR A 166 -14.23 8.40 -7.62
CA THR A 166 -15.06 8.61 -8.81
C THR A 166 -15.28 7.28 -9.55
N SER A 167 -16.08 7.28 -10.62
CA SER A 167 -16.32 6.11 -11.46
C SER A 167 -15.07 5.56 -12.19
N ARG A 168 -13.90 6.20 -12.04
CA ARG A 168 -12.62 5.77 -12.62
C ARG A 168 -11.60 5.34 -11.58
N GLN A 169 -11.97 5.34 -10.29
CA GLN A 169 -11.06 5.10 -9.17
C GLN A 169 -11.54 3.90 -8.36
N VAL A 170 -10.58 3.28 -7.67
CA VAL A 170 -10.82 2.15 -6.77
C VAL A 170 -10.81 2.64 -5.33
N ASP A 171 -11.77 2.20 -4.52
CA ASP A 171 -11.77 2.51 -3.09
C ASP A 171 -10.71 1.69 -2.35
N LEU A 172 -9.66 2.35 -1.87
CA LEU A 172 -8.54 1.68 -1.19
C LEU A 172 -9.00 0.94 0.08
N GLU A 173 -9.87 1.57 0.86
CA GLU A 173 -10.37 0.99 2.11
C GLU A 173 -11.23 -0.24 1.86
N SER A 174 -12.08 -0.25 0.82
CA SER A 174 -12.88 -1.43 0.47
C SER A 174 -12.01 -2.62 0.09
N ILE A 175 -10.95 -2.39 -0.71
CA ILE A 175 -10.00 -3.45 -1.07
C ILE A 175 -9.23 -3.91 0.16
N ASP A 176 -8.78 -2.99 1.03
CA ASP A 176 -8.02 -3.36 2.21
C ASP A 176 -8.82 -4.20 3.21
N VAL A 177 -10.07 -3.82 3.52
CA VAL A 177 -10.93 -4.64 4.40
C VAL A 177 -11.09 -6.05 3.82
N HIS A 178 -11.31 -6.17 2.51
CA HIS A 178 -11.41 -7.47 1.84
C HIS A 178 -10.10 -8.27 1.93
N LYS A 179 -8.94 -7.66 1.63
CA LYS A 179 -7.66 -8.37 1.61
C LYS A 179 -7.18 -8.77 3.00
N LEU A 180 -7.49 -7.96 4.02
CA LEU A 180 -7.30 -8.34 5.42
C LEU A 180 -8.13 -9.57 5.79
N GLY A 181 -9.33 -9.77 5.23
CA GLY A 181 -10.10 -11.00 5.45
C GLY A 181 -9.31 -12.26 5.06
N HIS A 182 -8.59 -12.22 3.94
CA HIS A 182 -7.70 -13.32 3.54
C HIS A 182 -6.48 -13.47 4.45
N THR A 183 -5.88 -12.38 4.93
CA THR A 183 -4.78 -12.49 5.91
C THR A 183 -5.25 -13.03 7.26
N LEU A 184 -6.57 -13.06 7.51
CA LEU A 184 -7.22 -13.73 8.62
C LEU A 184 -7.77 -15.13 8.26
N GLY A 185 -7.47 -15.65 7.07
CA GLY A 185 -7.84 -17.01 6.66
C GLY A 185 -9.13 -17.15 5.87
N LEU A 186 -9.94 -16.09 5.69
CA LEU A 186 -11.22 -16.20 4.98
C LEU A 186 -11.04 -16.44 3.49
N GLU A 187 -11.83 -17.34 2.93
CA GLU A 187 -12.00 -17.50 1.49
C GLU A 187 -13.03 -16.51 0.92
N HIS A 188 -13.14 -16.47 -0.40
CA HIS A 188 -14.17 -15.69 -1.06
C HIS A 188 -15.58 -16.16 -0.70
N SER A 189 -16.48 -15.21 -0.52
CA SER A 189 -17.91 -15.47 -0.35
C SER A 189 -18.63 -15.42 -1.69
N GLY A 190 -19.62 -16.30 -1.88
CA GLY A 190 -20.55 -16.25 -3.00
C GLY A 190 -21.62 -15.15 -2.88
N LEU A 191 -21.75 -14.52 -1.71
CA LEU A 191 -22.77 -13.49 -1.46
C LEU A 191 -22.27 -12.11 -1.89
N LYS A 192 -22.91 -11.50 -2.89
CA LYS A 192 -22.55 -10.17 -3.41
C LYS A 192 -22.48 -9.06 -2.37
N SER A 193 -23.20 -9.18 -1.25
CA SER A 193 -23.18 -8.21 -0.16
C SER A 193 -21.97 -8.36 0.78
N ALA A 194 -21.38 -9.55 0.88
CA ALA A 194 -20.29 -9.88 1.81
C ALA A 194 -18.99 -9.17 1.45
N ILE A 195 -18.18 -8.71 2.42
CA ILE A 195 -16.89 -8.08 2.11
C ILE A 195 -15.99 -9.02 1.32
N MET A 196 -16.07 -10.32 1.61
CA MET A 196 -15.28 -11.36 0.94
C MET A 196 -15.80 -11.73 -0.45
N TYR A 197 -16.80 -11.03 -1.01
CA TYR A 197 -17.15 -11.20 -2.41
C TYR A 197 -16.00 -10.71 -3.31
N PRO A 198 -15.54 -11.50 -4.31
CA PRO A 198 -14.29 -11.24 -5.05
C PRO A 198 -14.30 -10.02 -5.98
N TYR A 199 -15.47 -9.39 -6.20
CA TYR A 199 -15.60 -8.31 -7.18
C TYR A 199 -16.15 -7.03 -6.55
N ILE A 200 -15.61 -5.91 -6.98
CA ILE A 200 -16.11 -4.57 -6.70
C ILE A 200 -15.90 -3.69 -7.92
N ASP A 201 -16.91 -2.88 -8.25
CA ASP A 201 -16.86 -1.96 -9.39
C ASP A 201 -16.07 -0.69 -9.06
N LEU A 202 -15.54 -0.03 -10.10
CA LEU A 202 -14.96 1.31 -9.95
C LEU A 202 -16.00 2.30 -9.38
N GLY A 203 -15.57 3.17 -8.48
CA GLY A 203 -16.45 4.12 -7.79
C GLY A 203 -17.32 3.52 -6.68
N ALA A 204 -17.38 2.20 -6.54
CA ALA A 204 -18.14 1.57 -5.47
C ALA A 204 -17.38 1.62 -4.13
N ILE A 205 -18.15 1.71 -3.04
CA ILE A 205 -17.65 1.65 -1.67
C ILE A 205 -18.31 0.47 -0.96
N LYS A 206 -17.51 -0.39 -0.36
CA LYS A 206 -17.93 -1.58 0.38
C LYS A 206 -16.92 -1.86 1.50
N ARG A 207 -17.20 -1.33 2.69
CA ARG A 207 -16.27 -1.35 3.84
C ARG A 207 -16.82 -2.05 5.09
N ASN A 208 -18.12 -2.30 5.11
CA ASN A 208 -18.81 -2.86 6.27
C ASN A 208 -18.78 -4.38 6.20
N LEU A 209 -18.34 -5.01 7.29
CA LEU A 209 -18.47 -6.45 7.46
C LEU A 209 -19.95 -6.83 7.56
N THR A 210 -20.33 -7.86 6.81
CA THR A 210 -21.63 -8.49 6.94
C THR A 210 -21.58 -9.61 7.97
N GLN A 211 -22.74 -10.18 8.32
CA GLN A 211 -22.79 -11.28 9.28
C GLN A 211 -22.05 -12.52 8.76
N VAL A 212 -22.12 -12.82 7.45
CA VAL A 212 -21.41 -13.97 6.88
C VAL A 212 -19.89 -13.82 6.98
N ASP A 213 -19.36 -12.60 6.91
CA ASP A 213 -17.93 -12.34 7.06
C ASP A 213 -17.48 -12.63 8.50
N LYS A 214 -18.30 -12.21 9.49
CA LYS A 214 -18.05 -12.45 10.92
C LYS A 214 -18.21 -13.93 11.28
N ASP A 215 -19.25 -14.58 10.76
CA ASP A 215 -19.51 -16.00 11.00
C ASP A 215 -18.41 -16.88 10.40
N GLY A 216 -17.85 -16.48 9.25
CA GLY A 216 -16.69 -17.15 8.65
C GLY A 216 -15.48 -17.18 9.59
N LEU A 217 -15.13 -16.04 10.21
CA LEU A 217 -14.04 -15.99 11.19
C LEU A 217 -14.40 -16.77 12.45
N LYS A 218 -15.62 -16.62 12.94
CA LYS A 218 -16.11 -17.33 14.11
C LYS A 218 -16.00 -18.85 13.93
N ALA A 219 -16.38 -19.37 12.77
CA ALA A 219 -16.28 -20.78 12.45
C ALA A 219 -14.81 -21.27 12.41
N MET A 220 -13.90 -20.43 11.90
CA MET A 220 -12.48 -20.76 11.79
C MET A 220 -11.75 -20.75 13.14
N TYR A 221 -12.07 -19.78 14.01
CA TYR A 221 -11.36 -19.54 15.26
C TYR A 221 -12.13 -19.95 16.53
N MET A 222 -13.36 -20.44 16.38
CA MET A 222 -14.18 -21.03 17.44
C MET A 222 -14.41 -20.13 18.66
N TYR A 223 -14.76 -18.86 18.45
CA TYR A 223 -15.17 -17.92 19.51
C TYR A 223 -16.66 -17.63 19.51
#